data_AF-X1E7N5-F1
#
_entry.id   AF-X1E7N5-F1
#
_cell.length_a   1.000
_cell.length_b   1.000
_cell.length_c   1.000
_cell.angle_alpha   90.00
_cell.angle_beta   90.00
_cell.angle_gamma   90.00
#
_symmetry.space_group_name_H-M   'P 1'
#
loop_
_entity.id
_entity.type
_entity.pdbx_description
1 polymer ?
#
loop_
_entity_poly.entity_id
_entity_poly.type
_entity_poly.pdbx_seq_one_letter_code
_entity_poly.pdbx_strand_id
1 'polypeptide(L)'
;MAYPDKGEIMMEESLDMPLAEILPIIQNRMLSQMTYFGVKAVKSPLDFWIYREIIFEQKPDIIIEIGNFRGGSILALAHICDNIGHGKII
;
A
#
# COMPACT_ATOMS: atom_id res chain seq x y z
N MET A 1 15.58 11.10 -8.69
CA MET A 1 15.29 11.36 -10.12
C MET A 1 13.85 10.93 -10.35
N ALA A 2 12.93 11.87 -10.56
CA ALA A 2 11.52 11.53 -10.78
C ALA A 2 11.38 10.91 -12.18
N TYR A 3 10.84 9.70 -12.27
CA TYR A 3 10.47 9.12 -13.57
C TYR A 3 9.28 9.92 -14.10
N PRO A 4 9.34 10.42 -15.35
CA PRO A 4 8.23 11.14 -15.95
C PRO A 4 7.01 10.21 -15.99
N ASP A 5 5.87 10.70 -15.52
CA ASP A 5 4.61 9.96 -15.58
C ASP A 5 4.17 9.91 -17.05
N LYS A 6 4.50 8.82 -17.74
CA LYS A 6 4.19 8.57 -19.15
C LYS A 6 2.70 8.22 -19.31
N GLY A 7 1.77 9.06 -18.83
CA GLY A 7 0.33 8.77 -18.92
C GLY A 7 -0.07 7.40 -18.32
N GLU A 8 -1.33 7.03 -18.51
CA GLU A 8 -1.79 5.68 -18.16
C GLU A 8 -1.34 4.70 -19.24
N ILE A 9 -0.31 3.91 -18.94
CA ILE A 9 0.10 2.75 -19.75
C ILE A 9 -0.60 1.53 -19.15
N MET A 10 -1.36 0.80 -19.97
CA MET A 10 -2.06 -0.40 -19.53
C MET A 10 -1.10 -1.60 -19.43
N MET A 11 -1.43 -2.58 -18.59
CA MET A 11 -0.55 -3.74 -18.38
C MET A 11 -0.43 -4.58 -19.65
N GLU A 12 -1.54 -4.75 -20.37
CA GLU A 12 -1.62 -5.48 -21.64
C GLU A 12 -0.80 -4.83 -22.76
N GLU A 13 -0.51 -3.54 -22.67
CA GLU A 13 0.33 -2.80 -23.62
C GLU A 13 1.83 -2.88 -23.27
N SER A 14 2.16 -3.39 -22.08
CA SER A 14 3.52 -3.40 -21.52
C SER A 14 4.21 -4.75 -21.61
N LEU A 15 3.66 -5.71 -22.36
CA LEU A 15 4.14 -7.11 -22.37
C LEU A 15 5.60 -7.27 -22.81
N ASP A 16 6.06 -6.43 -23.73
CA ASP A 16 7.43 -6.45 -24.25
C ASP A 16 8.35 -5.42 -23.56
N MET A 17 7.86 -4.70 -22.55
CA MET A 17 8.66 -3.70 -21.85
C MET A 17 9.77 -4.37 -21.02
N PRO A 18 11.04 -3.95 -21.13
CA PRO A 18 12.11 -4.50 -20.30
C PRO A 18 11.84 -4.29 -18.81
N LEU A 19 12.15 -5.29 -17.99
CA LEU A 19 11.97 -5.20 -16.53
C LEU A 19 12.71 -4.00 -15.91
N ALA A 20 13.88 -3.67 -16.45
CA ALA A 20 14.67 -2.53 -16.01
C ALA A 20 13.95 -1.18 -16.20
N GLU A 21 12.98 -1.10 -17.12
CA GLU A 21 12.17 0.10 -17.36
C GLU A 21 10.88 0.09 -16.54
N ILE A 22 10.18 -1.04 -16.44
CA ILE A 22 8.88 -1.11 -15.76
C ILE A 22 9.00 -1.08 -14.23
N LEU A 23 10.02 -1.74 -13.65
CA LEU A 23 10.17 -1.85 -12.20
C LEU A 23 10.31 -0.47 -11.52
N PRO A 24 11.14 0.46 -12.02
CA PRO A 24 11.21 1.81 -11.46
C PRO A 24 9.90 2.60 -11.58
N ILE A 25 9.13 2.40 -12.65
CA ILE A 25 7.82 3.06 -12.84
C ILE A 25 6.84 2.58 -11.78
N ILE A 26 6.71 1.26 -11.59
CA ILE A 26 5.85 0.65 -10.57
C ILE A 26 6.27 1.14 -9.18
N GLN A 27 7.56 1.07 -8.87
CA GLN A 27 8.09 1.51 -7.58
C GLN A 27 7.81 2.99 -7.34
N ASN A 28 8.04 3.86 -8.33
CA ASN A 28 7.79 5.28 -8.20
C ASN A 28 6.30 5.58 -7.97
N ARG A 29 5.40 4.89 -8.66
CA ARG A 29 3.95 5.03 -8.45
C ARG A 29 3.54 4.60 -7.04
N MET A 30 4.03 3.45 -6.58
CA MET A 30 3.79 2.97 -5.22
C MET A 30 4.24 3.98 -4.17
N LEU A 31 5.44 4.54 -4.33
CA LEU A 31 6.00 5.47 -3.35
C LEU A 31 5.37 6.86 -3.41
N SER A 32 5.10 7.39 -4.62
CA SER A 32 4.72 8.80 -4.81
C SER A 32 3.22 9.05 -4.96
N GLN A 33 2.43 8.11 -5.51
CA GLN A 33 1.01 8.35 -5.86
C GLN A 33 -0.01 7.62 -4.97
N MET A 34 0.35 6.50 -4.35
CA MET A 34 -0.60 5.69 -3.56
C MET A 34 -1.23 6.44 -2.38
N THR A 35 -2.55 6.30 -2.26
CA THR A 35 -3.36 6.81 -1.14
C THR A 35 -4.33 5.74 -0.65
N TYR A 36 -4.75 5.86 0.62
CA TYR A 36 -5.85 5.14 1.22
C TYR A 36 -6.87 6.16 1.72
N PHE A 37 -8.09 6.16 1.16
CA PHE A 37 -9.13 7.18 1.44
C PHE A 37 -8.62 8.63 1.27
N GLY A 38 -7.81 8.87 0.25
CA GLY A 38 -7.20 10.18 -0.02
C GLY A 38 -6.00 10.54 0.87
N VAL A 39 -5.68 9.72 1.87
CA VAL A 39 -4.50 9.91 2.73
C VAL A 39 -3.31 9.16 2.13
N LYS A 40 -2.16 9.83 2.01
CA LYS A 40 -0.95 9.23 1.41
C LYS A 40 -0.53 7.96 2.17
N ALA A 41 -0.46 6.84 1.44
CA ALA A 41 -0.10 5.52 1.97
C ALA A 41 1.06 4.97 1.15
N VAL A 42 2.26 4.93 1.73
CA VAL A 42 3.49 4.44 1.06
C VAL A 42 3.59 2.93 1.25
N LYS A 43 2.58 2.22 0.75
CA LYS A 43 2.45 0.75 0.80
C LYS A 43 1.81 0.26 -0.48
N SER A 44 2.18 -0.94 -0.91
CA SER A 44 1.51 -1.62 -2.02
C SER A 44 0.10 -2.02 -1.60
N PRO A 45 -0.89 -2.05 -2.52
CA PRO A 45 -2.21 -2.62 -2.22
C PRO A 45 -2.12 -4.07 -1.72
N LEU A 46 -1.14 -4.84 -2.23
CA LEU A 46 -0.92 -6.22 -1.82
C LEU A 46 -0.45 -6.34 -0.37
N ASP A 47 0.29 -5.34 0.14
CA ASP A 47 0.69 -5.32 1.56
C ASP A 47 -0.54 -5.30 2.46
N PHE A 48 -1.54 -4.47 2.13
CA PHE A 48 -2.78 -4.38 2.91
C PHE A 48 -3.64 -5.65 2.81
N TRP A 49 -3.60 -6.36 1.67
CA TRP A 49 -4.24 -7.67 1.56
C TRP A 49 -3.59 -8.66 2.54
N ILE A 50 -2.27 -8.76 2.51
CA ILE A 50 -1.52 -9.67 3.41
C ILE A 50 -1.72 -9.28 4.87
N TYR A 51 -1.65 -7.99 5.22
CA TYR A 51 -1.92 -7.54 6.58
C TYR A 51 -3.31 -7.93 7.04
N ARG A 52 -4.33 -7.83 6.18
CA ARG A 52 -5.70 -8.25 6.52
C ARG A 52 -5.77 -9.73 6.86
N GLU A 53 -5.15 -10.60 6.07
CA GLU A 53 -5.14 -12.05 6.32
C GLU A 53 -4.43 -12.37 7.65
N ILE A 54 -3.25 -11.76 7.88
CA ILE A 54 -2.49 -11.93 9.12
C ILE A 54 -3.30 -11.45 10.32
N ILE A 55 -3.91 -10.26 10.25
CA ILE A 55 -4.69 -9.69 11.37
C ILE A 55 -5.94 -10.53 11.64
N PHE A 56 -6.61 -11.03 10.60
CA PHE A 56 -7.79 -11.87 10.74
C PHE A 56 -7.47 -13.22 11.40
N GLU A 57 -6.36 -13.84 11.01
CA GLU A 57 -5.90 -15.12 11.57
C GLU A 57 -5.39 -14.95 13.01
N GLN A 58 -4.51 -13.98 13.24
CA GLN A 58 -3.80 -13.82 14.50
C GLN A 58 -4.61 -13.06 15.56
N LYS A 59 -5.56 -12.21 15.14
CA LYS A 59 -6.41 -11.37 16.02
C LYS A 59 -5.60 -10.67 17.12
N PRO A 60 -4.62 -9.82 16.76
CA PRO A 60 -3.80 -9.14 17.74
C PRO A 60 -4.62 -8.09 18.50
N ASP A 61 -4.43 -8.01 19.82
CA ASP A 61 -4.99 -6.92 20.63
C ASP A 61 -4.39 -5.56 20.25
N ILE A 62 -3.08 -5.54 19.96
CA ILE A 62 -2.31 -4.33 19.65
C ILE A 62 -1.42 -4.56 18.43
N ILE A 63 -1.45 -3.60 17.50
CA ILE A 63 -0.53 -3.46 16.37
C ILE A 63 0.27 -2.18 16.59
N ILE A 64 1.59 -2.23 16.46
CA ILE A 64 2.46 -1.05 16.60
C ILE A 64 3.06 -0.72 15.23
N GLU A 65 2.76 0.47 14.70
CA GLU A 65 3.38 0.96 13.47
C GLU A 65 4.48 1.99 13.78
N ILE A 66 5.73 1.57 13.59
CA ILE A 66 6.89 2.47 13.74
C ILE A 66 7.15 3.14 12.38
N GLY A 67 6.97 4.46 12.33
CA GLY A 67 7.15 5.25 11.12
C GLY A 67 5.90 5.32 10.25
N ASN A 68 5.00 6.26 10.59
CA ASN A 68 3.68 6.39 9.97
C ASN A 68 3.63 7.38 8.77
N PHE A 69 4.71 8.11 8.50
CA PHE A 69 4.79 9.14 7.45
C PHE A 69 3.58 10.10 7.43
N ARG A 70 2.61 9.89 6.53
CA ARG A 70 1.41 10.73 6.34
C ARG A 70 0.10 10.10 6.83
N GLY A 71 0.15 8.94 7.48
CA GLY A 71 -1.03 8.36 8.14
C GLY A 71 -1.88 7.42 7.30
N GLY A 72 -1.58 7.21 6.02
CA GLY A 72 -2.44 6.38 5.16
C GLY A 72 -2.39 4.89 5.52
N SER A 73 -1.23 4.39 5.94
CA SER A 73 -1.09 2.99 6.37
C SER A 73 -1.74 2.72 7.72
N ILE A 74 -1.57 3.60 8.71
CA ILE A 74 -2.20 3.42 10.01
C ILE A 74 -3.72 3.46 9.89
N LEU A 75 -4.26 4.34 9.03
CA LEU A 75 -5.70 4.43 8.76
C LEU A 75 -6.24 3.14 8.15
N ALA A 76 -5.50 2.55 7.19
CA ALA A 76 -5.88 1.30 6.57
C ALA A 76 -5.94 0.14 7.58
N LEU A 77 -4.93 0.05 8.45
CA LEU A 77 -4.88 -0.97 9.50
C LEU A 77 -5.95 -0.75 10.58
N ALA A 78 -6.23 0.50 10.95
CA ALA A 78 -7.34 0.84 11.85
C ALA A 78 -8.69 0.38 11.29
N HIS A 79 -8.98 0.67 10.01
CA HIS A 79 -10.19 0.17 9.36
C HIS A 79 -10.26 -1.36 9.30
N ILE A 80 -9.13 -2.06 9.16
CA ILE A 80 -9.11 -3.53 9.24
C ILE A 80 -9.52 -3.99 10.64
N CYS A 81 -8.96 -3.41 11.71
CA CYS A 81 -9.35 -3.70 13.08
C CYS A 81 -10.84 -3.40 13.34
N ASP A 82 -11.33 -2.24 12.87
CA ASP A 82 -12.74 -1.84 13.00
C ASP A 82 -13.68 -2.84 12.30
N ASN A 83 -13.32 -3.27 11.08
CA ASN A 83 -14.12 -4.24 10.31
C ASN A 83 -14.17 -5.63 10.97
N ILE A 84 -13.09 -6.03 11.65
CA ILE A 84 -13.03 -7.30 12.39
C ILE A 84 -13.73 -7.16 13.76
N GLY A 85 -13.83 -5.94 14.29
CA GLY A 85 -14.36 -5.66 15.63
C GLY A 85 -13.37 -5.99 16.75
N HIS A 86 -12.08 -6.08 16.44
CA HIS A 86 -11.03 -6.42 17.39
C HIS A 86 -9.67 -5.84 16.99
N GLY A 87 -8.84 -5.57 18.00
CA GLY A 87 -7.50 -5.01 17.85
C GLY A 87 -7.48 -3.49 17.83
N LYS A 88 -6.32 -2.93 18.12
CA LYS A 88 -6.05 -1.49 18.06
C LYS A 88 -4.68 -1.25 17.46
N ILE A 89 -4.56 -0.26 16.61
CA ILE A 89 -3.26 0.21 16.10
C ILE A 89 -2.80 1.46 16.82
N ILE A 90 -1.50 1.54 17.08
CA ILE A 90 -0.80 2.65 17.74
C ILE A 90 0.37 3.10 16.89
#